data_AF-A0A7S3TVP4-F1
#
_entry.id   AF-A0A7S3TVP4-F1
#
_cell.length_a   1.000
_cell.length_b   1.000
_cell.length_c   1.000
_cell.angle_alpha   90.00
_cell.angle_beta   90.00
_cell.angle_gamma   90.00
#
_symmetry.space_group_name_H-M   'P 1'
#
loop_
_entity.id
_entity.type
_entity.pdbx_description
1 polymer ?
#
loop_
_entity_poly.entity_id
_entity_poly.type
_entity_poly.pdbx_seq_one_letter_code
_entity_poly.pdbx_strand_id
1 'polypeptide(L)'
;GGGGGGGGGGGGVGAWCVSALSSLLRAAAMAPLALLVRSLSASGRFWRRGLGGAYFDPSLLTADQVRRYRWPAAVRGADRGVAAFVIAQACGARPAELADAPTDGQVWEALCAPSFTVPTLLLHGAADALVPAAVSRTLAARMPAASLVELPRSGHVPHEEEPARVAAEIDAFLARCLPGGERAGCGSGAAA
;
A
#
# COMPACT_ATOMS: atom_id res chain seq x y z
N GLY A 1 49.16 27.97 38.24
CA GLY A 1 49.44 26.59 37.81
C GLY A 1 48.14 25.91 37.43
N GLY A 2 48.21 25.00 36.46
CA GLY A 2 47.27 23.87 36.37
C GLY A 2 46.07 24.02 35.43
N GLY A 3 46.33 23.94 34.12
CA GLY A 3 45.89 22.84 33.25
C GLY A 3 44.40 22.49 33.08
N GLY A 4 44.03 22.17 31.84
CA GLY A 4 42.92 21.26 31.53
C GLY A 4 42.21 21.63 30.24
N GLY A 5 42.73 21.16 29.10
CA GLY A 5 42.26 21.50 27.77
C GLY A 5 41.19 20.58 27.18
N GLY A 6 40.97 20.79 25.88
CA GLY A 6 40.67 19.74 24.90
C GLY A 6 39.24 19.24 24.85
N GLY A 7 38.52 19.58 23.77
CA GLY A 7 37.22 18.99 23.47
C GLY A 7 36.79 19.13 22.01
N GLY A 8 37.66 18.70 21.10
CA GLY A 8 37.40 18.21 19.73
C GLY A 8 36.18 18.72 18.95
N GLY A 9 36.42 19.70 18.07
CA GLY A 9 35.66 19.84 16.83
C GLY A 9 36.01 18.70 15.87
N GLY A 10 35.16 17.67 15.82
CA GLY A 10 35.40 16.47 15.03
C GLY A 10 34.12 15.85 14.49
N GLY A 11 33.33 16.62 13.73
CA GLY A 11 32.06 16.12 13.16
C GLY A 11 31.80 16.44 11.68
N GLY A 12 32.53 17.37 11.06
CA GLY A 12 32.13 17.95 9.77
C GLY A 12 32.51 17.17 8.51
N VAL A 13 33.72 16.63 8.45
CA VAL A 13 34.29 16.05 7.21
C VAL A 13 33.87 14.60 6.96
N GLY A 14 33.71 13.80 8.02
CA GLY A 14 33.30 12.39 7.90
C GLY A 14 31.84 12.24 7.44
N ALA A 15 30.94 13.09 7.97
CA ALA A 15 29.53 13.08 7.60
C ALA A 15 29.30 13.47 6.13
N TRP A 16 30.09 14.42 5.63
CA TRP A 16 30.05 14.84 4.21
C TRP A 16 30.51 13.74 3.26
N CYS A 17 31.63 13.06 3.56
CA CYS A 17 32.14 11.97 2.73
C CYS A 17 31.15 10.79 2.66
N VAL A 18 30.53 10.44 3.79
CA VAL A 18 29.51 9.38 3.85
C VAL A 18 28.25 9.77 3.07
N SER A 19 27.81 11.02 3.19
CA SER A 19 26.65 11.54 2.44
C SER A 19 26.90 11.59 0.93
N ALA A 20 28.06 12.07 0.49
CA ALA A 20 28.46 12.13 -0.92
C ALA A 20 28.60 10.73 -1.54
N LEU A 21 29.25 9.79 -0.82
CA LEU A 21 29.37 8.40 -1.26
C LEU A 21 28.00 7.72 -1.37
N SER A 22 27.12 7.93 -0.39
CA SER A 22 25.76 7.37 -0.43
C SER A 22 24.94 7.91 -1.61
N SER A 23 25.12 9.20 -1.94
CA SER A 23 24.44 9.84 -3.07
C SER A 23 24.94 9.31 -4.41
N LEU A 24 26.25 9.11 -4.54
CA LEU A 24 26.88 8.51 -5.73
C LEU A 24 26.46 7.05 -5.93
N LEU A 25 26.42 6.25 -4.87
CA LEU A 25 25.97 4.85 -4.92
C LEU A 25 24.50 4.75 -5.35
N ARG A 26 23.63 5.62 -4.84
CA ARG A 26 22.22 5.69 -5.28
C ARG A 26 22.12 6.03 -6.76
N ALA A 27 22.82 7.06 -7.22
CA ALA A 27 22.83 7.47 -8.62
C ALA A 27 23.36 6.35 -9.55
N ALA A 28 24.43 5.67 -9.13
CA ALA A 28 25.00 4.53 -9.88
C ALA A 28 24.04 3.33 -9.93
N ALA A 29 23.24 3.09 -8.89
CA ALA A 29 22.25 2.01 -8.85
C ALA A 29 21.00 2.29 -9.71
N MET A 30 20.65 3.57 -9.96
CA MET A 30 19.42 3.95 -10.66
C MET A 30 19.29 3.34 -12.06
N ALA A 31 20.32 3.47 -12.90
CA ALA A 31 20.26 3.01 -14.29
C ALA A 31 20.13 1.48 -14.43
N PRO A 32 20.98 0.65 -13.78
CA PRO A 32 20.84 -0.81 -13.87
C PRO A 32 19.53 -1.29 -13.22
N LEU A 33 19.09 -0.67 -12.12
CA LEU A 33 17.82 -1.03 -11.47
C LEU A 33 16.62 -0.66 -12.35
N ALA A 34 16.61 0.51 -12.99
CA ALA A 34 15.55 0.89 -13.91
C ALA A 34 15.48 -0.07 -15.12
N LEU A 35 16.61 -0.51 -15.66
CA LEU A 35 16.65 -1.52 -16.73
C LEU A 35 16.09 -2.87 -16.25
N LEU A 36 16.45 -3.31 -15.04
CA LEU A 36 15.92 -4.52 -14.44
C LEU A 36 14.39 -4.42 -14.25
N VAL A 37 13.91 -3.32 -13.67
CA VAL A 37 12.47 -3.06 -13.49
C VAL A 37 11.75 -3.07 -14.84
N ARG A 38 12.31 -2.43 -15.87
CA ARG A 38 11.73 -2.41 -17.22
C ARG A 38 11.66 -3.81 -17.82
N SER A 39 12.70 -4.62 -17.67
CA SER A 39 12.74 -6.01 -18.13
C SER A 39 11.67 -6.88 -17.44
N LEU A 40 11.59 -6.81 -16.11
CA LEU A 40 10.58 -7.54 -15.33
C LEU A 40 9.16 -7.07 -15.66
N SER A 41 8.95 -5.76 -15.74
CA SER A 41 7.65 -5.17 -16.03
C SER A 41 7.14 -5.48 -17.44
N ALA A 42 8.05 -5.69 -18.40
CA ALA A 42 7.71 -6.15 -19.74
C ALA A 42 7.24 -7.62 -19.78
N SER A 43 7.53 -8.42 -18.75
CA SER A 43 7.23 -9.85 -18.71
C SER A 43 5.83 -10.14 -18.16
N GLY A 44 4.90 -10.63 -18.99
CA GLY A 44 3.57 -11.07 -18.52
C GLY A 44 3.61 -12.20 -17.48
N ARG A 45 4.65 -13.07 -17.53
CA ARG A 45 4.85 -14.14 -16.54
C ARG A 45 5.22 -13.61 -15.16
N PHE A 46 6.01 -12.53 -15.10
CA PHE A 46 6.34 -11.86 -13.85
C PHE A 46 5.06 -11.33 -13.19
N TRP A 47 4.23 -10.61 -13.93
CA TRP A 47 2.96 -10.10 -13.43
C TRP A 47 1.98 -11.18 -13.01
N ARG A 48 1.79 -12.23 -13.83
CA ARG A 48 0.89 -13.34 -13.48
C ARG A 48 1.33 -14.03 -12.18
N ARG A 49 2.63 -14.22 -11.97
CA ARG A 49 3.15 -14.81 -10.72
C ARG A 49 2.99 -13.86 -9.53
N GLY A 50 3.36 -12.59 -9.68
CA GLY A 50 3.26 -11.60 -8.61
C GLY A 50 1.82 -11.37 -8.16
N LEU A 51 0.92 -11.07 -9.11
CA LEU A 51 -0.50 -10.88 -8.83
C LEU A 51 -1.15 -12.16 -8.33
N GLY A 52 -0.79 -13.33 -8.88
CA GLY A 52 -1.33 -14.61 -8.43
C GLY A 52 -1.05 -14.90 -6.95
N GLY A 53 0.05 -14.37 -6.39
CA GLY A 53 0.35 -14.49 -4.96
C GLY A 53 -0.55 -13.65 -4.04
N ALA A 54 -1.29 -12.68 -4.60
CA ALA A 54 -2.26 -11.86 -3.87
C ALA A 54 -3.66 -12.50 -3.84
N TYR A 55 -3.92 -13.50 -4.68
CA TYR A 55 -5.22 -14.16 -4.79
C TYR A 55 -5.26 -15.40 -3.89
N PHE A 56 -6.44 -15.71 -3.35
CA PHE A 56 -6.72 -17.03 -2.78
C PHE A 56 -6.75 -18.10 -3.88
N ASP A 57 -7.45 -17.82 -5.00
CA ASP A 57 -7.47 -18.69 -6.17
C ASP A 57 -6.83 -17.99 -7.40
N PRO A 58 -5.55 -18.29 -7.71
CA PRO A 58 -4.87 -17.68 -8.84
C PRO A 58 -5.49 -17.99 -10.21
N SER A 59 -6.40 -18.98 -10.32
CA SER A 59 -7.10 -19.28 -11.56
C SER A 59 -8.11 -18.19 -11.95
N LEU A 60 -8.57 -17.39 -10.97
CA LEU A 60 -9.44 -16.24 -11.20
C LEU A 60 -8.71 -15.08 -11.90
N LEU A 61 -7.38 -15.06 -11.87
CA LEU A 61 -6.57 -14.02 -12.49
C LEU A 61 -6.58 -14.13 -14.03
N THR A 62 -7.43 -13.31 -14.64
CA THR A 62 -7.61 -13.22 -16.09
C THR A 62 -6.44 -12.54 -16.79
N ALA A 63 -6.31 -12.78 -18.10
CA ALA A 63 -5.33 -12.06 -18.92
C ALA A 63 -5.62 -10.54 -18.98
N ASP A 64 -6.87 -10.13 -18.86
CA ASP A 64 -7.25 -8.71 -18.87
C ASP A 64 -6.84 -7.99 -17.60
N GLN A 65 -7.07 -8.58 -16.43
CA GLN A 65 -6.57 -8.05 -15.14
C GLN A 65 -5.05 -7.87 -15.18
N VAL A 66 -4.31 -8.88 -15.64
CA VAL A 66 -2.85 -8.78 -15.80
C VAL A 66 -2.47 -7.60 -16.72
N ARG A 67 -3.19 -7.37 -17.83
CA ARG A 67 -2.93 -6.22 -18.71
C ARG A 67 -3.20 -4.88 -18.01
N ARG A 68 -4.27 -4.75 -17.21
CA ARG A 68 -4.61 -3.53 -16.49
C ARG A 68 -3.54 -3.15 -15.47
N TYR A 69 -3.06 -4.11 -14.69
CA TYR A 69 -1.94 -3.89 -13.76
C TYR A 69 -0.63 -3.56 -14.47
N ARG A 70 -0.41 -4.09 -15.68
CA ARG A 70 0.77 -3.80 -16.50
C ARG A 70 0.76 -2.41 -17.13
N TRP A 71 -0.42 -1.86 -17.38
CA TRP A 71 -0.56 -0.62 -18.14
C TRP A 71 0.21 0.56 -17.53
N PRO A 72 0.13 0.85 -16.21
CA PRO A 72 0.94 1.91 -15.59
C PRO A 72 2.44 1.70 -15.76
N ALA A 73 2.93 0.46 -15.78
CA ALA A 73 4.35 0.15 -15.95
C ALA A 73 4.86 0.39 -17.39
N ALA A 74 3.96 0.60 -18.35
CA ALA A 74 4.31 0.98 -19.73
C ALA A 74 4.46 2.51 -19.91
N VAL A 75 4.08 3.30 -18.92
CA VAL A 75 4.20 4.77 -18.96
C VAL A 75 5.68 5.16 -18.91
N ARG A 76 6.08 6.16 -19.71
CA ARG A 76 7.45 6.68 -19.75
C ARG A 76 7.90 7.08 -18.35
N GLY A 77 9.01 6.52 -17.88
CA GLY A 77 9.61 6.83 -16.57
C GLY A 77 9.06 6.03 -15.40
N ALA A 78 8.09 5.12 -15.62
CA ALA A 78 7.58 4.24 -14.57
C ALA A 78 8.68 3.35 -13.96
N ASP A 79 9.62 2.90 -14.79
CA ASP A 79 10.79 2.12 -14.39
C ASP A 79 11.69 2.88 -13.41
N ARG A 80 11.94 4.17 -13.68
CA ARG A 80 12.69 5.05 -12.77
C ARG A 80 11.94 5.32 -11.47
N GLY A 81 10.62 5.50 -11.53
CA GLY A 81 9.79 5.71 -10.35
C GLY A 81 9.84 4.52 -9.40
N VAL A 82 9.65 3.30 -9.91
CA VAL A 82 9.76 2.07 -9.13
C VAL A 82 11.19 1.84 -8.63
N ALA A 83 12.21 2.10 -9.45
CA ALA A 83 13.61 2.00 -9.02
C ALA A 83 13.93 2.97 -7.87
N ALA A 84 13.45 4.23 -7.95
CA ALA A 84 13.61 5.21 -6.89
C ALA A 84 12.89 4.77 -5.60
N PHE A 85 11.68 4.22 -5.71
CA PHE A 85 10.96 3.64 -4.57
C PHE A 85 11.74 2.50 -3.91
N VAL A 86 12.26 1.55 -4.69
CA VAL A 86 13.07 0.43 -4.18
C VAL A 86 14.33 0.92 -3.48
N ILE A 87 15.04 1.89 -4.06
CA ILE A 87 16.24 2.48 -3.44
C ILE A 87 15.88 3.22 -2.15
N ALA A 88 14.77 3.96 -2.12
CA ALA A 88 14.30 4.65 -0.92
C ALA A 88 13.99 3.66 0.21
N GLN A 89 13.25 2.58 -0.08
CA GLN A 89 12.94 1.51 0.86
C GLN A 89 14.21 0.82 1.39
N ALA A 90 15.12 0.43 0.50
CA ALA A 90 16.38 -0.22 0.87
C ALA A 90 17.28 0.66 1.76
N CYS A 91 17.18 1.97 1.61
CA CYS A 91 17.96 2.94 2.37
C CYS A 91 17.26 3.43 3.64
N GLY A 92 16.05 2.94 3.95
CA GLY A 92 15.22 3.45 5.05
C GLY A 92 14.93 4.95 4.95
N ALA A 93 15.03 5.52 3.74
CA ALA A 93 14.88 6.94 3.51
C ALA A 93 13.39 7.26 3.36
N ARG A 94 12.84 8.06 4.28
CA ARG A 94 11.56 8.70 4.03
C ARG A 94 11.78 9.87 3.06
N PRO A 95 10.97 9.99 1.99
CA PRO A 95 10.96 11.19 1.17
C PRO A 95 10.75 12.42 2.05
N ALA A 96 11.46 13.51 1.77
CA ALA A 96 11.34 14.75 2.55
C ALA A 96 9.90 15.31 2.48
N GLU A 97 9.22 15.05 1.37
CA GLU A 97 7.82 15.40 1.12
C GLU A 97 6.83 14.66 2.06
N LEU A 98 7.27 13.57 2.68
CA LEU A 98 6.51 12.79 3.66
C LEU A 98 7.09 12.93 5.07
N ALA A 99 7.99 13.89 5.31
CA ALA A 99 8.57 14.10 6.64
C ALA A 99 7.50 14.44 7.70
N ASP A 100 6.49 15.20 7.29
CA ASP A 100 5.36 15.60 8.13
C ASP A 100 4.18 14.60 8.09
N ALA A 101 4.26 13.57 7.24
CA ALA A 101 3.21 12.57 7.15
C ALA A 101 3.17 11.72 8.44
N PRO A 102 1.97 11.38 8.95
CA PRO A 102 1.85 10.58 10.15
C PRO A 102 2.48 9.21 9.94
N THR A 103 3.19 8.75 10.97
CA THR A 103 3.67 7.37 11.05
C THR A 103 2.52 6.39 11.20
N ASP A 104 2.75 5.12 10.85
CA ASP A 104 1.77 4.04 11.07
C ASP A 104 1.29 3.98 12.52
N GLY A 105 2.17 4.25 13.49
CA GLY A 105 1.82 4.32 14.91
C GLY A 105 0.88 5.48 15.24
N GLN A 106 1.11 6.65 14.67
CA GLN A 106 0.23 7.81 14.84
C GLN A 106 -1.14 7.60 14.17
N VAL A 107 -1.16 6.98 12.99
CA VAL A 107 -2.42 6.60 12.33
C VAL A 107 -3.17 5.59 13.20
N TRP A 108 -2.49 4.58 13.72
CA TRP A 108 -3.09 3.57 14.60
C TRP A 108 -3.71 4.19 15.86
N GLU A 109 -2.98 5.08 16.53
CA GLU A 109 -3.47 5.79 17.72
C GLU A 109 -4.71 6.63 17.39
N ALA A 110 -4.69 7.38 16.29
CA ALA A 110 -5.81 8.19 15.85
C ALA A 110 -7.06 7.36 15.54
N LEU A 111 -6.92 6.20 14.87
CA LEU A 111 -8.04 5.29 14.56
C LEU A 111 -8.63 4.64 15.82
N CYS A 112 -7.81 4.37 16.83
CA CYS A 112 -8.24 3.78 18.10
C CYS A 112 -8.69 4.82 19.14
N ALA A 113 -8.58 6.11 18.84
CA ALA A 113 -8.94 7.17 19.78
C ALA A 113 -10.46 7.15 20.03
N PRO A 114 -10.94 7.35 21.27
CA PRO A 114 -12.38 7.38 21.57
C PRO A 114 -13.17 8.41 20.76
N SER A 115 -12.51 9.48 20.30
CA SER A 115 -13.12 10.52 19.46
C SER A 115 -13.35 10.08 18.00
N PHE A 116 -12.71 9.00 17.54
CA PHE A 116 -12.91 8.47 16.19
C PHE A 116 -14.23 7.68 16.13
N THR A 117 -15.30 8.41 15.88
CA THR A 117 -16.68 7.90 15.88
C THR A 117 -17.24 7.64 14.49
N VAL A 118 -16.42 7.83 13.44
CA VAL A 118 -16.82 7.57 12.05
C VAL A 118 -17.04 6.07 11.87
N PRO A 119 -18.26 5.62 11.49
CA PRO A 119 -18.51 4.22 11.20
C PRO A 119 -17.52 3.72 10.14
N THR A 120 -16.91 2.56 10.40
CA THR A 120 -15.87 1.99 9.53
C THR A 120 -16.19 0.51 9.23
N LEU A 121 -16.12 0.14 7.97
CA LEU A 121 -16.19 -1.25 7.53
C LEU A 121 -14.79 -1.72 7.13
N LEU A 122 -14.31 -2.78 7.77
CA LEU A 122 -13.11 -3.50 7.40
C LEU A 122 -13.52 -4.75 6.62
N LEU A 123 -13.10 -4.84 5.35
CA LEU A 123 -13.27 -6.02 4.51
C LEU A 123 -11.91 -6.67 4.32
N HIS A 124 -11.74 -7.94 4.73
CA HIS A 124 -10.45 -8.61 4.70
C HIS A 124 -10.58 -10.04 4.16
N GLY A 125 -9.72 -10.45 3.24
CA GLY A 125 -9.67 -11.85 2.80
C GLY A 125 -8.96 -12.74 3.81
N ALA A 126 -9.61 -13.81 4.27
CA ALA A 126 -9.05 -14.65 5.34
C ALA A 126 -7.74 -15.36 4.96
N ALA A 127 -7.48 -15.49 3.66
CA ALA A 127 -6.28 -16.12 3.11
C ALA A 127 -5.28 -15.10 2.55
N ASP A 128 -5.37 -13.82 2.94
CA ASP A 128 -4.43 -12.79 2.54
C ASP A 128 -2.98 -13.14 2.98
N ALA A 129 -2.14 -13.40 1.99
CA ALA A 129 -0.73 -13.74 2.16
C ALA A 129 0.19 -12.52 2.32
N LEU A 130 -0.32 -11.30 2.07
CA LEU A 130 0.43 -10.05 2.13
C LEU A 130 0.21 -9.34 3.45
N VAL A 131 -1.05 -9.29 3.94
CA VAL A 131 -1.40 -8.68 5.21
C VAL A 131 -2.21 -9.67 6.05
N PRO A 132 -1.69 -10.16 7.19
CA PRO A 132 -2.41 -11.11 8.02
C PRO A 132 -3.74 -10.55 8.52
N ALA A 133 -4.82 -11.34 8.41
CA ALA A 133 -6.16 -10.96 8.87
C ALA A 133 -6.22 -10.57 10.36
N ALA A 134 -5.26 -11.05 11.17
CA ALA A 134 -5.09 -10.65 12.58
C ALA A 134 -4.94 -9.13 12.77
N VAL A 135 -4.36 -8.41 11.79
CA VAL A 135 -4.26 -6.94 11.84
C VAL A 135 -5.66 -6.33 11.84
N SER A 136 -6.52 -6.74 10.92
CA SER A 136 -7.91 -6.25 10.80
C SER A 136 -8.77 -6.66 12.00
N ARG A 137 -8.58 -7.87 12.55
CA ARG A 137 -9.22 -8.28 13.82
C ARG A 137 -8.83 -7.36 14.98
N THR A 138 -7.54 -7.03 15.07
CA THR A 138 -7.04 -6.14 16.13
C THR A 138 -7.59 -4.72 15.98
N LEU A 139 -7.64 -4.19 14.75
CA LEU A 139 -8.25 -2.90 14.47
C LEU A 139 -9.74 -2.90 14.84
N ALA A 140 -10.51 -3.90 14.40
CA ALA A 140 -11.93 -4.01 14.70
C ALA A 140 -12.22 -4.07 16.21
N ALA A 141 -11.36 -4.73 16.98
CA ALA A 141 -11.50 -4.83 18.43
C ALA A 141 -11.16 -3.53 19.18
N ARG A 142 -10.38 -2.63 18.57
CA ARG A 142 -9.89 -1.40 19.23
C ARG A 142 -10.52 -0.11 18.73
N MET A 143 -10.97 -0.07 17.48
CA MET A 143 -11.64 1.09 16.91
C MET A 143 -13.04 1.23 17.50
N PRO A 144 -13.48 2.45 17.93
CA PRO A 144 -14.76 2.62 18.60
C PRO A 144 -16.00 2.28 17.77
N ALA A 145 -15.91 2.43 16.43
CA ALA A 145 -17.04 2.30 15.51
C ALA A 145 -16.68 1.46 14.27
N ALA A 146 -15.93 0.37 14.45
CA ALA A 146 -15.57 -0.53 13.35
C ALA A 146 -16.37 -1.83 13.33
N SER A 147 -16.61 -2.33 12.13
CA SER A 147 -17.11 -3.68 11.87
C SER A 147 -16.16 -4.41 10.93
N LEU A 148 -15.96 -5.71 11.13
CA LEU A 148 -15.09 -6.54 10.30
C LEU A 148 -15.90 -7.64 9.62
N VAL A 149 -15.70 -7.77 8.32
CA VAL A 149 -16.14 -8.93 7.54
C VAL A 149 -14.91 -9.62 6.97
N GLU A 150 -14.69 -10.86 7.40
CA GLU A 150 -13.67 -11.72 6.83
C GLU A 150 -14.28 -12.58 5.71
N LEU A 151 -13.61 -12.61 4.57
CA LEU A 151 -14.03 -13.31 3.36
C LEU A 151 -13.21 -14.61 3.25
N PRO A 152 -13.78 -15.78 3.60
CA PRO A 152 -12.99 -17.00 3.79
C PRO A 152 -12.29 -17.53 2.54
N ARG A 153 -12.77 -17.13 1.36
CA ARG A 153 -12.28 -17.59 0.05
C ARG A 153 -11.64 -16.47 -0.76
N SER A 154 -11.13 -15.44 -0.08
CA SER A 154 -10.44 -14.32 -0.69
C SER A 154 -9.06 -14.15 -0.08
N GLY A 155 -8.10 -13.72 -0.90
CA GLY A 155 -6.77 -13.29 -0.54
C GLY A 155 -6.72 -11.78 -0.29
N HIS A 156 -5.66 -11.13 -0.75
CA HIS A 156 -5.42 -9.70 -0.56
C HIS A 156 -6.35 -8.79 -1.39
N VAL A 157 -6.98 -9.32 -2.44
CA VAL A 157 -7.82 -8.55 -3.37
C VAL A 157 -9.27 -9.07 -3.39
N PRO A 158 -9.98 -9.05 -2.26
CA PRO A 158 -11.34 -9.58 -2.17
C PRO A 158 -12.33 -8.94 -3.14
N HIS A 159 -12.11 -7.68 -3.54
CA HIS A 159 -12.93 -6.98 -4.51
C HIS A 159 -12.76 -7.50 -5.95
N GLU A 160 -11.65 -8.19 -6.25
CA GLU A 160 -11.44 -8.86 -7.53
C GLU A 160 -11.88 -10.34 -7.49
N GLU A 161 -11.79 -11.00 -6.34
CA GLU A 161 -12.14 -12.43 -6.18
C GLU A 161 -13.63 -12.67 -5.87
N GLU A 162 -14.23 -11.85 -5.01
CA GLU A 162 -15.63 -11.94 -4.60
C GLU A 162 -16.36 -10.58 -4.82
N PRO A 163 -16.35 -9.99 -6.03
CA PRO A 163 -16.82 -8.62 -6.29
C PRO A 163 -18.27 -8.39 -5.86
N ALA A 164 -19.17 -9.34 -6.15
CA ALA A 164 -20.57 -9.24 -5.79
C ALA A 164 -20.81 -9.25 -4.27
N ARG A 165 -20.01 -10.04 -3.53
CA ARG A 165 -20.11 -10.10 -2.07
C ARG A 165 -19.54 -8.84 -1.44
N VAL A 166 -18.39 -8.36 -1.91
CA VAL A 166 -17.81 -7.09 -1.46
C VAL A 166 -18.79 -5.94 -1.67
N ALA A 167 -19.40 -5.84 -2.86
CA ALA A 167 -20.40 -4.83 -3.14
C ALA A 167 -21.62 -4.92 -2.19
N ALA A 168 -22.12 -6.13 -1.93
CA ALA A 168 -23.23 -6.34 -1.01
C ALA A 168 -22.91 -5.92 0.44
N GLU A 169 -21.70 -6.19 0.93
CA GLU A 169 -21.26 -5.76 2.27
C GLU A 169 -21.14 -4.23 2.36
N ILE A 170 -20.64 -3.58 1.30
CA ILE A 170 -20.59 -2.12 1.20
C ILE A 170 -22.00 -1.54 1.21
N ASP A 171 -22.91 -2.06 0.38
CA ASP A 171 -24.30 -1.60 0.32
C ASP A 171 -25.02 -1.76 1.66
N ALA A 172 -24.83 -2.90 2.33
CA ALA A 172 -25.40 -3.17 3.64
C ALA A 172 -24.84 -2.22 4.70
N PHE A 173 -23.54 -1.91 4.65
CA PHE A 173 -22.91 -0.94 5.54
C PHE A 173 -23.43 0.48 5.30
N LEU A 174 -23.51 0.93 4.05
CA LEU A 174 -24.04 2.24 3.71
C LEU A 174 -25.50 2.40 4.15
N ALA A 175 -26.33 1.36 3.97
CA ALA A 175 -27.72 1.38 4.42
C ALA A 175 -27.86 1.53 5.95
N ARG A 176 -26.91 0.99 6.74
CA ARG A 176 -26.89 1.17 8.20
C ARG A 176 -26.40 2.57 8.61
N CYS A 177 -25.46 3.12 7.87
CA CYS A 177 -24.81 4.40 8.20
C CYS A 177 -25.59 5.63 7.70
N LEU A 178 -26.43 5.47 6.68
CA LEU A 178 -27.20 6.55 6.06
C LEU A 178 -28.71 6.32 6.24
N PRO A 179 -29.27 6.60 7.43
CA PRO A 179 -30.72 6.54 7.62
C PRO A 179 -31.41 7.63 6.79
N GLY A 180 -32.08 7.23 5.70
CA GLY A 180 -32.99 8.11 4.92
C GLY A 180 -32.65 8.38 3.45
N GLY A 181 -31.63 7.74 2.86
CA GLY A 181 -31.31 7.93 1.45
C GLY A 181 -32.16 7.06 0.52
N GLU A 182 -33.16 7.65 -0.15
CA GLU A 182 -33.74 7.08 -1.38
C GLU A 182 -32.60 6.63 -2.30
N ARG A 183 -32.61 5.35 -2.66
CA ARG A 183 -31.80 4.86 -3.78
C ARG A 183 -32.33 5.58 -5.01
N ALA A 184 -31.66 6.66 -5.45
CA ALA A 184 -31.90 7.24 -6.76
C ALA A 184 -31.73 6.10 -7.77
N GLY A 185 -32.86 5.59 -8.26
CA GLY A 185 -32.91 4.41 -9.11
C GLY A 185 -32.02 4.64 -10.33
N CYS A 186 -31.05 3.76 -10.53
CA CYS A 186 -30.41 3.64 -11.83
C CYS A 186 -31.50 3.06 -12.75
N GLY A 187 -32.19 3.95 -13.48
CA GLY A 187 -33.25 3.59 -14.40
C GLY A 187 -32.72 2.57 -15.41
N SER A 188 -33.32 1.37 -15.41
CA SER A 188 -33.19 0.44 -16.51
C SER A 188 -33.88 1.05 -17.72
N GLY A 189 -33.11 1.80 -18.53
CA GLY A 189 -33.50 2.12 -19.89
C GLY A 189 -33.50 0.83 -20.70
N ALA A 190 -34.65 0.16 -20.75
CA ALA A 190 -34.93 -0.87 -21.73
C ALA A 190 -34.86 -0.23 -23.12
N ALA A 191 -33.91 -0.70 -23.93
CA ALA A 191 -33.89 -0.41 -25.35
C ALA A 191 -35.11 -1.06 -26.01
N ALA A 192 -35.93 -0.23 -26.66
CA ALA A 192 -36.89 -0.63 -27.68
C ALA A 192 -36.30 -0.31 -29.05
#